data_AF-A0ABC9ZK96-F1
#
_entry.id   AF-A0ABC9ZK96-F1
#
_cell.length_a   1.000
_cell.length_b   1.000
_cell.length_c   1.000
_cell.angle_alpha   90.00
_cell.angle_beta   90.00
_cell.angle_gamma   90.00
#
_symmetry.space_group_name_H-M   'P 1'
#
loop_
_entity.id
_entity.type
_entity.pdbx_description
1 polymer ?
#
loop_
_entity_poly.entity_id
_entity_poly.type
_entity_poly.pdbx_seq_one_letter_code
_entity_poly.pdbx_strand_id
1 'polypeptide(L)'
;MRGARAAVFVEGLNISPNLQPEDAADGPLANAISAYSVLAPEVQSTTVRTFARSPLQVLARLDVAAGGTGIPAASGAARVQALARLISSGSGMIFDRLLPGVLHAELAAYGVFGSRSHLIGMVAARIAAIHSGFDPRGFAAPETYYNRHRDEYWEAISAYPEQPGKTLEFLLKAWAAGGEEADGIARSA
;
A
#
# COMPACT_ATOMS: atom_id res chain seq x y z
N MET A 1 3.29 -12.81 -0.69
CA MET A 1 4.53 -13.03 0.13
C MET A 1 5.63 -12.02 -0.16
N ARG A 2 6.06 -11.79 -1.42
CA ARG A 2 7.16 -10.84 -1.72
C ARG A 2 6.89 -9.40 -1.23
N GLY A 3 5.70 -8.84 -1.51
CA GLY A 3 5.32 -7.50 -1.05
C GLY A 3 5.35 -7.35 0.48
N ALA A 4 4.77 -8.31 1.21
CA ALA A 4 4.78 -8.31 2.68
C ALA A 4 6.19 -8.28 3.27
N ARG A 5 7.12 -9.10 2.76
CA ARG A 5 8.51 -9.09 3.23
C ARG A 5 9.20 -7.76 2.92
N ALA A 6 9.04 -7.25 1.70
CA ALA A 6 9.62 -5.96 1.31
C ALA A 6 9.11 -4.81 2.17
N ALA A 7 7.80 -4.76 2.47
CA ALA A 7 7.19 -3.75 3.33
C ALA A 7 7.78 -3.75 4.75
N VAL A 8 8.02 -4.94 5.33
CA VAL A 8 8.66 -5.05 6.66
C VAL A 8 10.10 -4.53 6.64
N PHE A 9 10.85 -4.80 5.57
CA PHE A 9 12.21 -4.27 5.44
C PHE A 9 12.24 -2.75 5.22
N VAL A 10 11.23 -2.17 4.56
CA VAL A 10 11.09 -0.71 4.46
C VAL A 10 10.96 -0.08 5.85
N GLU A 11 10.21 -0.69 6.77
CA GLU A 11 10.15 -0.27 8.19
C GLU A 11 11.48 -0.42 8.93
N GLY A 12 12.48 -1.08 8.34
CA GLY A 12 13.76 -1.40 8.99
C GLY A 12 13.65 -2.51 10.03
N LEU A 13 12.56 -3.28 9.98
CA LEU A 13 12.35 -4.40 10.88
C LEU A 13 13.11 -5.62 10.36
N ASN A 14 13.94 -6.21 11.23
CA ASN A 14 14.70 -7.41 10.89
C ASN A 14 13.80 -8.64 10.97
N ILE A 15 13.65 -9.30 9.83
CA ILE A 15 13.07 -10.64 9.75
C ILE A 15 14.21 -11.65 9.90
N SER A 16 14.07 -12.63 10.79
CA SER A 16 15.04 -13.71 10.93
C SER A 16 15.27 -14.40 9.56
N PRO A 17 16.53 -14.63 9.14
CA PRO A 17 16.82 -15.38 7.92
C PRO A 17 16.33 -16.84 8.03
N ASN A 18 16.21 -17.37 9.25
CA ASN A 18 15.70 -18.70 9.56
C ASN A 18 14.27 -18.60 10.11
N LEU A 19 13.36 -18.00 9.35
CA LEU A 19 11.96 -17.85 9.73
C LEU A 19 11.33 -19.24 9.90
N GLN A 20 10.97 -19.60 11.13
CA GLN A 20 10.19 -20.80 11.38
C GLN A 20 8.70 -20.53 11.11
N PRO A 21 7.88 -21.57 10.84
CA PRO A 21 6.44 -21.39 10.64
C PRO A 21 5.74 -20.65 11.80
N GLU A 22 6.19 -20.88 13.04
CA GLU A 22 5.71 -20.19 14.24
C GLU A 22 6.10 -18.71 14.29
N ASP A 23 7.23 -18.31 13.70
CA ASP A 23 7.65 -16.90 13.60
C ASP A 23 6.78 -16.11 12.61
N ALA A 24 6.04 -16.81 11.74
CA ALA A 24 5.06 -16.23 10.84
C ALA A 24 3.65 -16.17 11.43
N ALA A 25 3.44 -16.71 12.65
CA ALA A 25 2.15 -16.75 13.31
C ALA A 25 1.80 -15.40 13.95
N ASP A 26 2.78 -14.69 14.51
CA ASP A 26 2.61 -13.41 15.20
C ASP A 26 3.73 -12.41 14.86
N GLY A 27 3.44 -11.11 15.01
CA GLY A 27 4.42 -10.03 14.85
C GLY A 27 4.39 -9.31 13.48
N PRO A 28 5.37 -8.46 13.18
CA PRO A 28 5.31 -7.53 12.04
C PRO A 28 5.18 -8.22 10.68
N LEU A 29 5.84 -9.37 10.48
CA LEU A 29 5.71 -10.13 9.25
C LEU A 29 4.34 -10.80 9.12
N ALA A 30 3.81 -11.38 10.20
CA ALA A 30 2.46 -11.96 10.22
C ALA A 30 1.40 -10.90 9.89
N ASN A 31 1.53 -9.70 10.47
CA ASN A 31 0.66 -8.55 10.19
C ASN A 31 0.78 -8.09 8.74
N ALA A 32 1.99 -8.02 8.19
CA ALA A 32 2.19 -7.69 6.79
C ALA A 32 1.60 -8.76 5.85
N ILE A 33 1.81 -10.05 6.13
CA ILE A 33 1.20 -11.15 5.35
C ILE A 33 -0.33 -11.04 5.39
N SER A 34 -0.89 -10.82 6.58
CA SER A 34 -2.33 -10.66 6.78
C SER A 34 -2.88 -9.45 6.03
N ALA A 35 -2.21 -8.29 6.08
CA ALA A 35 -2.62 -7.11 5.32
C ALA A 35 -2.59 -7.36 3.81
N TYR A 36 -1.52 -7.99 3.28
CA TYR A 36 -1.43 -8.32 1.86
C TYR A 36 -2.38 -9.43 1.41
N SER A 37 -2.90 -10.24 2.33
CA SER A 37 -3.83 -11.35 2.00
C SER A 37 -5.13 -10.86 1.35
N VAL A 38 -5.52 -9.60 1.55
CA VAL A 38 -6.71 -9.01 0.91
C VAL A 38 -6.58 -8.88 -0.61
N LEU A 39 -5.35 -9.03 -1.13
CA LEU A 39 -5.01 -9.03 -2.55
C LEU A 39 -4.73 -10.44 -3.09
N ALA A 40 -4.93 -11.50 -2.30
CA ALA A 40 -4.79 -12.87 -2.76
C ALA A 40 -5.79 -13.16 -3.91
N PRO A 41 -5.43 -13.98 -4.90
CA PRO A 41 -6.23 -14.19 -6.11
C PRO A 41 -7.70 -14.51 -5.84
N GLU A 42 -7.98 -15.26 -4.78
CA GLU A 42 -9.30 -15.76 -4.40
C GLU A 42 -10.23 -14.64 -3.90
N VAL A 43 -9.67 -13.56 -3.35
CA VAL A 43 -10.43 -12.46 -2.72
C VAL A 43 -10.23 -11.11 -3.38
N GLN A 44 -9.22 -10.94 -4.23
CA GLN A 44 -8.83 -9.67 -4.84
C GLN A 44 -10.00 -8.95 -5.53
N SER A 45 -10.76 -9.65 -6.37
CA SER A 45 -11.88 -9.04 -7.12
C SER A 45 -12.98 -8.53 -6.18
N THR A 46 -13.25 -9.24 -5.09
CA THR A 46 -14.18 -8.82 -4.04
C THR A 46 -13.64 -7.61 -3.28
N THR A 47 -12.36 -7.64 -2.87
CA THR A 47 -11.71 -6.52 -2.19
C THR A 47 -11.77 -5.23 -3.01
N VAL A 48 -11.43 -5.29 -4.30
CA VAL A 48 -11.45 -4.13 -5.21
C VAL A 48 -12.86 -3.60 -5.41
N ARG A 49 -13.85 -4.49 -5.57
CA ARG A 49 -15.27 -4.09 -5.69
C ARG A 49 -15.78 -3.40 -4.43
N THR A 50 -15.44 -3.93 -3.25
CA THR A 50 -15.78 -3.30 -1.98
C THR A 50 -15.05 -1.97 -1.81
N PHE A 51 -13.79 -1.88 -2.23
CA PHE A 51 -13.01 -0.64 -2.17
C PHE A 51 -13.67 0.50 -2.94
N ALA A 52 -14.16 0.24 -4.15
CA ALA A 52 -14.88 1.24 -4.95
C ALA A 52 -16.14 1.78 -4.25
N ARG A 53 -16.90 0.90 -3.58
CA ARG A 53 -18.23 1.22 -3.01
C ARG A 53 -18.20 1.64 -1.54
N SER A 54 -17.21 1.16 -0.79
CA SER A 54 -17.13 1.26 0.67
C SER A 54 -15.65 1.31 1.11
N PRO A 55 -14.88 2.32 0.64
CA PRO A 55 -13.44 2.40 0.88
C PRO A 55 -13.08 2.42 2.37
N LEU A 56 -13.89 3.06 3.22
CA LEU A 56 -13.70 3.06 4.67
C LEU A 56 -13.71 1.65 5.27
N GLN A 57 -14.58 0.77 4.77
CA GLN A 57 -14.65 -0.63 5.23
C GLN A 57 -13.37 -1.38 4.89
N VAL A 58 -12.81 -1.14 3.69
CA VAL A 58 -11.56 -1.79 3.27
C VAL A 58 -10.38 -1.27 4.08
N LEU A 59 -10.29 0.05 4.30
CA LEU A 59 -9.22 0.64 5.13
C LEU A 59 -9.31 0.16 6.59
N ALA A 60 -10.51 0.04 7.17
CA ALA A 60 -10.69 -0.53 8.50
C ALA A 60 -10.26 -2.00 8.55
N ARG A 61 -10.63 -2.81 7.55
CA ARG A 61 -10.20 -4.22 7.46
C ARG A 61 -8.68 -4.36 7.30
N LEU A 62 -8.05 -3.45 6.56
CA LEU A 62 -6.58 -3.41 6.43
C LEU A 62 -5.91 -3.09 7.76
N ASP A 63 -6.42 -2.09 8.50
CA ASP A 63 -5.87 -1.77 9.83
C ASP A 63 -6.00 -2.95 10.79
N VAL A 64 -7.16 -3.62 10.83
CA VAL A 64 -7.35 -4.84 11.64
C VAL A 64 -6.39 -5.95 11.22
N ALA A 65 -6.26 -6.21 9.92
CA ALA A 65 -5.32 -7.22 9.40
C ALA A 65 -3.84 -6.88 9.71
N ALA A 66 -3.52 -5.59 9.86
CA ALA A 66 -2.21 -5.12 10.27
C ALA A 66 -2.02 -5.08 11.80
N GLY A 67 -2.97 -5.59 12.60
CA GLY A 67 -2.91 -5.63 14.07
C GLY A 67 -3.51 -4.40 14.76
N GLY A 68 -4.32 -3.60 14.07
CA GLY A 68 -5.02 -2.44 14.59
C GLY A 68 -6.47 -2.72 15.03
N THR A 69 -7.23 -1.66 15.26
CA THR A 69 -8.62 -1.71 15.75
C THR A 69 -9.65 -1.48 14.66
N GLY A 70 -9.22 -1.13 13.46
CA GLY A 70 -10.08 -0.71 12.35
C GLY A 70 -10.53 0.75 12.43
N ILE A 71 -10.06 1.49 13.42
CA ILE A 71 -10.48 2.87 13.69
C ILE A 71 -9.28 3.80 13.45
N PRO A 72 -9.38 4.77 12.53
CA PRO A 72 -8.32 5.74 12.32
C PRO A 72 -8.12 6.62 13.56
N ALA A 73 -6.91 7.14 13.74
CA ALA A 73 -6.63 8.14 14.76
C ALA A 73 -7.57 9.35 14.60
N ALA A 74 -7.97 9.98 15.72
CA ALA A 74 -8.90 11.11 15.70
C ALA A 74 -8.40 12.25 14.80
N SER A 75 -7.09 12.51 14.79
CA SER A 75 -6.44 13.50 13.92
C SER A 75 -6.49 13.15 12.43
N GLY A 76 -6.60 11.85 12.08
CA GLY A 76 -6.63 11.35 10.70
C GLY A 76 -8.04 11.08 10.16
N ALA A 77 -9.07 11.07 11.01
CA ALA A 77 -10.43 10.68 10.62
C ALA A 77 -11.00 11.52 9.47
N ALA A 78 -10.83 12.85 9.52
CA ALA A 78 -11.30 13.74 8.46
C ALA A 78 -10.59 13.48 7.11
N ARG A 79 -9.29 13.15 7.16
CA ARG A 79 -8.50 12.80 5.97
C ARG A 79 -8.95 11.48 5.36
N VAL A 80 -9.14 10.45 6.18
CA VAL A 80 -9.65 9.15 5.74
C VAL A 80 -11.05 9.28 5.11
N GLN A 81 -11.91 10.14 5.66
CA GLN A 81 -13.21 10.48 5.08
C GLN A 81 -13.08 11.21 3.73
N ALA A 82 -12.12 12.13 3.59
CA ALA A 82 -11.86 12.81 2.33
C ALA A 82 -11.33 11.85 1.24
N LEU A 83 -10.41 10.96 1.60
CA LEU A 83 -9.92 9.90 0.71
C LEU A 83 -11.04 8.95 0.27
N ALA A 84 -11.92 8.57 1.19
CA ALA A 84 -13.10 7.76 0.86
C ALA A 84 -14.01 8.44 -0.17
N ARG A 85 -14.27 9.74 -0.01
CA ARG A 85 -15.02 10.51 -1.01
C ARG A 85 -14.28 10.56 -2.35
N LEU A 86 -12.97 10.83 -2.34
CA LEU A 86 -12.14 10.83 -3.55
C LEU A 86 -12.24 9.49 -4.29
N ILE A 87 -12.14 8.36 -3.59
CA ILE A 87 -12.25 7.02 -4.18
C ILE A 87 -13.65 6.79 -4.78
N SER A 88 -14.72 7.15 -4.05
CA SER A 88 -16.08 6.85 -4.47
C SER A 88 -16.64 7.78 -5.55
N SER A 89 -16.12 9.01 -5.70
CA SER A 89 -16.62 10.00 -6.67
C SER A 89 -15.59 10.44 -7.71
N GLY A 90 -14.33 10.07 -7.54
CA GLY A 90 -13.25 10.42 -8.47
C GLY A 90 -13.40 9.69 -9.81
N SER A 91 -12.98 10.33 -10.89
CA SER A 91 -12.99 9.75 -12.23
C SER A 91 -12.04 10.48 -13.17
N GLY A 92 -11.69 9.83 -14.28
CA GLY A 92 -10.89 10.39 -15.36
C GLY A 92 -9.39 10.13 -15.21
N MET A 93 -8.66 10.40 -16.30
CA MET A 93 -7.27 9.96 -16.46
C MET A 93 -6.31 10.41 -15.35
N ILE A 94 -6.49 11.64 -14.82
CA ILE A 94 -5.63 12.16 -13.74
C ILE A 94 -5.88 11.38 -12.44
N PHE A 95 -7.16 11.17 -12.11
CA PHE A 95 -7.55 10.35 -10.96
C PHE A 95 -6.98 8.94 -11.12
N ASP A 96 -7.16 8.33 -12.29
CA ASP A 96 -6.79 6.93 -12.50
C ASP A 96 -5.29 6.71 -12.30
N ARG A 97 -4.46 7.67 -12.75
CA ARG A 97 -3.00 7.60 -12.69
C ARG A 97 -2.41 7.99 -11.34
N LEU A 98 -3.05 8.90 -10.61
CA LEU A 98 -2.48 9.45 -9.37
C LEU A 98 -3.06 8.82 -8.12
N LEU A 99 -4.24 8.19 -8.17
CA LEU A 99 -4.89 7.61 -7.00
C LEU A 99 -3.97 6.67 -6.18
N PRO A 100 -3.21 5.73 -6.76
CA PRO A 100 -2.34 4.85 -5.99
C PRO A 100 -1.28 5.61 -5.19
N GLY A 101 -0.61 6.57 -5.82
CA GLY A 101 0.45 7.38 -5.20
C GLY A 101 -0.09 8.34 -4.15
N VAL A 102 -1.20 9.04 -4.45
CA VAL A 102 -1.86 9.96 -3.51
C VAL A 102 -2.34 9.19 -2.28
N LEU A 103 -3.00 8.04 -2.47
CA LEU A 103 -3.50 7.25 -1.36
C LEU A 103 -2.37 6.71 -0.47
N HIS A 104 -1.27 6.23 -1.06
CA HIS A 104 -0.09 5.80 -0.32
C HIS A 104 0.44 6.95 0.54
N ALA A 105 0.74 8.10 -0.08
CA ALA A 105 1.37 9.22 0.59
C ALA A 105 0.48 9.81 1.69
N GLU A 106 -0.82 9.97 1.42
CA GLU A 106 -1.79 10.53 2.36
C GLU A 106 -1.96 9.66 3.62
N LEU A 107 -1.96 8.34 3.45
CA LEU A 107 -2.04 7.42 4.59
C LEU A 107 -0.73 7.43 5.38
N ALA A 108 0.39 7.25 4.69
CA ALA A 108 1.71 7.08 5.28
C ALA A 108 2.22 8.37 5.96
N ALA A 109 2.21 9.50 5.26
CA ALA A 109 2.82 10.75 5.75
C ALA A 109 2.07 11.34 6.96
N TYR A 110 0.75 11.16 7.02
CA TYR A 110 -0.07 11.66 8.11
C TYR A 110 -0.32 10.65 9.24
N GLY A 111 0.22 9.44 9.13
CA GLY A 111 0.13 8.44 10.20
C GLY A 111 -1.31 8.15 10.65
N VAL A 112 -2.28 8.13 9.72
CA VAL A 112 -3.72 8.11 10.08
C VAL A 112 -4.17 6.84 10.82
N PHE A 113 -3.38 5.77 10.75
CA PHE A 113 -3.53 4.51 11.49
C PHE A 113 -2.32 4.24 12.42
N GLY A 114 -1.62 5.29 12.85
CA GLY A 114 -0.40 5.17 13.67
C GLY A 114 0.74 4.49 12.92
N SER A 115 1.52 3.65 13.61
CA SER A 115 2.70 2.96 13.04
C SER A 115 2.38 2.04 11.85
N ARG A 116 1.12 1.62 11.69
CA ARG A 116 0.70 0.73 10.59
C ARG A 116 0.43 1.47 9.28
N SER A 117 0.43 2.80 9.30
CA SER A 117 -0.03 3.62 8.18
C SER A 117 0.81 3.43 6.91
N HIS A 118 2.10 3.15 7.05
CA HIS A 118 2.99 2.87 5.92
C HIS A 118 2.64 1.56 5.23
N LEU A 119 2.51 0.46 6.00
CA LEU A 119 2.05 -0.84 5.49
C LEU A 119 0.66 -0.72 4.83
N ILE A 120 -0.29 -0.09 5.52
CA ILE A 120 -1.64 0.13 4.99
C ILE A 120 -1.58 0.98 3.72
N GLY A 121 -0.74 2.01 3.68
CA GLY A 121 -0.52 2.84 2.50
C GLY A 121 -0.04 2.04 1.29
N MET A 122 0.94 1.15 1.47
CA MET A 122 1.42 0.27 0.39
C MET A 122 0.31 -0.65 -0.13
N VAL A 123 -0.39 -1.35 0.76
CA VAL A 123 -1.47 -2.28 0.35
C VAL A 123 -2.65 -1.54 -0.28
N ALA A 124 -3.05 -0.40 0.30
CA ALA A 124 -4.13 0.43 -0.24
C ALA A 124 -3.78 0.97 -1.63
N ALA A 125 -2.52 1.34 -1.88
CA ALA A 125 -2.05 1.75 -3.20
C ALA A 125 -2.19 0.63 -4.24
N ARG A 126 -1.88 -0.62 -3.86
CA ARG A 126 -2.09 -1.80 -4.73
C ARG A 126 -3.56 -2.02 -5.06
N ILE A 127 -4.45 -1.91 -4.07
CA ILE A 127 -5.91 -2.01 -4.29
C ILE A 127 -6.39 -0.88 -5.21
N ALA A 128 -5.93 0.35 -4.95
CA ALA A 128 -6.26 1.52 -5.76
C ALA A 128 -5.79 1.38 -7.21
N ALA A 129 -4.59 0.82 -7.43
CA ALA A 129 -4.05 0.63 -8.78
C ALA A 129 -4.88 -0.36 -9.61
N ILE A 130 -5.37 -1.43 -8.98
CA ILE A 130 -6.27 -2.38 -9.63
C ILE A 130 -7.63 -1.72 -9.88
N HIS A 131 -8.15 -0.99 -8.88
CA HIS A 131 -9.42 -0.30 -8.97
C HIS A 131 -9.48 0.73 -10.10
N SER A 132 -8.44 1.56 -10.23
CA SER A 132 -8.38 2.63 -11.22
C SER A 132 -7.94 2.16 -12.61
N GLY A 133 -7.52 0.90 -12.75
CA GLY A 133 -6.94 0.38 -13.99
C GLY A 133 -5.50 0.85 -14.25
N PHE A 134 -4.83 1.44 -13.26
CA PHE A 134 -3.40 1.78 -13.34
C PHE A 134 -2.52 0.52 -13.42
N ASP A 135 -2.87 -0.52 -12.65
CA ASP A 135 -2.30 -1.86 -12.72
C ASP A 135 -3.44 -2.89 -12.63
N PRO A 136 -4.21 -3.11 -13.71
CA PRO A 136 -5.46 -3.87 -13.66
C PRO A 136 -5.26 -5.35 -13.33
N ARG A 137 -4.04 -5.87 -13.48
CA ARG A 137 -3.69 -7.25 -13.13
C ARG A 137 -3.01 -7.36 -11.77
N GLY A 138 -2.64 -6.25 -11.15
CA GLY A 138 -1.98 -6.20 -9.86
C GLY A 138 -0.59 -6.83 -9.87
N PHE A 139 0.13 -6.79 -11.00
CA PHE A 139 1.43 -7.46 -11.14
C PHE A 139 2.61 -6.60 -10.72
N ALA A 140 2.52 -5.27 -10.86
CA ALA A 140 3.64 -4.39 -10.54
C ALA A 140 3.99 -4.48 -9.06
N ALA A 141 5.26 -4.63 -8.70
CA ALA A 141 5.72 -4.79 -7.32
C ALA A 141 6.59 -3.61 -6.84
N PRO A 142 5.98 -2.45 -6.55
CA PRO A 142 6.74 -1.25 -6.18
C PRO A 142 7.46 -1.38 -4.81
N GLU A 143 7.02 -2.31 -3.95
CA GLU A 143 7.60 -2.51 -2.62
C GLU A 143 9.09 -2.90 -2.68
N THR A 144 9.49 -3.64 -3.70
CA THR A 144 10.90 -4.01 -3.90
C THR A 144 11.75 -2.76 -4.14
N TYR A 145 11.22 -1.77 -4.85
CA TYR A 145 11.89 -0.49 -5.06
C TYR A 145 11.97 0.32 -3.78
N TYR A 146 10.87 0.41 -3.01
CA TYR A 146 10.88 1.09 -1.71
C TYR A 146 11.95 0.51 -0.77
N ASN A 147 12.06 -0.82 -0.73
CA ASN A 147 13.06 -1.48 0.10
C ASN A 147 14.50 -1.18 -0.38
N ARG A 148 14.75 -1.22 -1.70
CA ARG A 148 16.05 -0.89 -2.28
C ARG A 148 16.45 0.57 -2.07
N HIS A 149 15.46 1.47 -2.03
CA HIS A 149 15.62 2.92 -1.87
C HIS A 149 15.03 3.40 -0.54
N ARG A 150 15.31 2.67 0.55
CA ARG A 150 14.64 2.86 1.84
C ARG A 150 14.78 4.29 2.39
N ASP A 151 15.99 4.84 2.36
CA ASP A 151 16.22 6.19 2.92
C ASP A 151 15.51 7.26 2.10
N GLU A 152 15.55 7.15 0.76
CA GLU A 152 14.80 8.02 -0.15
C GLU A 152 13.28 7.88 0.04
N TYR A 153 12.77 6.67 0.31
CA TYR A 153 11.35 6.45 0.61
C TYR A 153 10.93 7.23 1.85
N TRP A 154 11.68 7.13 2.95
CA TRP A 154 11.36 7.83 4.19
C TRP A 154 11.51 9.35 4.06
N GLU A 155 12.51 9.83 3.33
CA GLU A 155 12.65 11.24 2.99
C GLU A 155 11.44 11.72 2.16
N ALA A 156 11.06 10.97 1.13
CA ALA A 156 9.93 11.31 0.27
C ALA A 156 8.60 11.35 1.03
N ILE A 157 8.33 10.37 1.89
CA ILE A 157 7.09 10.31 2.68
C ILE A 157 7.04 11.44 3.71
N SER A 158 8.13 11.69 4.43
CA SER A 158 8.16 12.78 5.42
C SER A 158 8.05 14.17 4.78
N ALA A 159 8.53 14.35 3.55
CA ALA A 159 8.42 15.59 2.80
C ALA A 159 7.03 15.84 2.19
N TYR A 160 6.14 14.84 2.13
CA TYR A 160 4.87 14.93 1.40
C TYR A 160 3.99 16.13 1.75
N PRO A 161 3.83 16.54 3.03
CA PRO A 161 2.99 17.70 3.37
C PRO A 161 3.44 19.01 2.70
N GLU A 162 4.74 19.17 2.48
CA GLU A 162 5.34 20.39 1.91
C GLU A 162 5.74 20.23 0.44
N GLN A 163 6.09 19.01 0.03
CA GLN A 163 6.62 18.68 -1.29
C GLN A 163 5.91 17.48 -1.93
N PRO A 164 4.56 17.55 -2.14
CA PRO A 164 3.79 16.42 -2.63
C PRO A 164 4.25 15.94 -4.00
N GLY A 165 4.72 16.85 -4.87
CA GLY A 165 5.26 16.50 -6.19
C GLY A 165 6.48 15.58 -6.11
N LYS A 166 7.44 15.86 -5.21
CA LYS A 166 8.64 15.05 -5.03
C LYS A 166 8.29 13.64 -4.55
N THR A 167 7.35 13.53 -3.61
CA THR A 167 6.87 12.22 -3.14
C THR A 167 6.18 11.44 -4.24
N LEU A 168 5.27 12.08 -4.99
CA LEU A 168 4.55 11.42 -6.08
C LEU A 168 5.50 10.98 -7.19
N GLU A 169 6.53 11.76 -7.52
CA GLU A 169 7.56 11.37 -8.47
C GLU A 169 8.31 10.11 -8.01
N PHE A 170 8.73 10.05 -6.74
CA PHE A 170 9.38 8.87 -6.17
C PHE A 170 8.47 7.63 -6.25
N LEU A 171 7.20 7.76 -5.85
CA LEU A 171 6.25 6.65 -5.89
C LEU A 171 5.99 6.18 -7.33
N LEU A 172 5.85 7.10 -8.29
CA LEU A 172 5.67 6.75 -9.71
C LEU A 172 6.90 6.03 -10.30
N LYS A 173 8.12 6.42 -9.91
CA LYS A 173 9.36 5.68 -10.27
C LYS A 173 9.33 4.25 -9.74
N ALA A 174 8.89 4.06 -8.50
CA ALA A 174 8.76 2.73 -7.91
C ALA A 174 7.73 1.86 -8.65
N TRP A 175 6.59 2.44 -9.04
CA TRP A 175 5.58 1.75 -9.84
C TRP A 175 6.10 1.37 -11.23
N ALA A 176 6.81 2.27 -11.91
CA ALA A 176 7.45 1.97 -13.19
C ALA A 176 8.44 0.81 -13.07
N ALA A 177 9.35 0.87 -12.09
CA ALA A 177 10.32 -0.20 -11.84
C ALA A 177 9.63 -1.54 -11.49
N GLY A 178 8.56 -1.50 -10.70
CA GLY A 178 7.76 -2.68 -10.37
C GLY A 178 7.06 -3.30 -11.57
N GLY A 179 6.61 -2.48 -12.53
CA GLY A 179 6.02 -2.94 -13.79
C GLY A 179 7.05 -3.57 -14.72
N GLU A 180 8.23 -2.96 -14.85
CA GLU A 180 9.35 -3.50 -15.64
C GLU A 180 9.81 -4.88 -15.13
N GLU A 181 9.90 -5.05 -13.81
CA GLU A 181 10.24 -6.34 -13.19
C GLU A 181 9.17 -7.41 -13.51
N ALA A 182 7.89 -7.05 -13.43
CA ALA A 182 6.78 -7.94 -13.74
C ALA A 182 6.79 -8.39 -15.21
N ASP A 183 7.02 -7.47 -16.14
CA ASP A 183 7.16 -7.76 -17.57
C ASP A 183 8.37 -8.67 -17.85
N GLY A 184 9.48 -8.44 -17.17
CA GLY A 184 10.68 -9.29 -17.26
C GLY A 184 10.40 -10.74 -16.86
N ILE A 185 9.68 -10.94 -15.76
CA ILE A 185 9.26 -12.27 -15.30
C ILE A 185 8.36 -12.93 -16.35
N ALA A 186 7.35 -12.22 -16.85
CA ALA A 186 6.40 -12.76 -17.83
C ALA A 186 7.05 -13.19 -19.15
N ARG A 187 8.13 -12.54 -19.58
CA ARG A 187 8.89 -12.93 -20.79
C ARG A 187 9.83 -14.11 -20.57
N SER A 188 10.16 -14.42 -19.31
CA SER A 188 11.09 -15.48 -18.93
C SER A 188 10.42 -16.80 -18.51
N ALA A 189 9.09 -16.79 -18.35
CA ALA A 189 8.26 -17.93 -18.00
C ALA A 189 7.76 -18.67 -19.25
#